data_AF-A0A2E4HF15-F1
#
_entry.id   AF-A0A2E4HF15-F1
#
_cell.length_a   1.000
_cell.length_b   1.000
_cell.length_c   1.000
_cell.angle_alpha   90.00
_cell.angle_beta   90.00
_cell.angle_gamma   90.00
#
_symmetry.space_group_name_H-M   'P 1'
#
loop_
_entity.id
_entity.type
_entity.pdbx_description
1 polymer ?
#
loop_
_entity_poly.entity_id
_entity_poly.type
_entity_poly.pdbx_seq_one_letter_code
_entity_poly.pdbx_strand_id
1 'polypeptide(L)'
;MASRLAAYNLPSSTSTNNLKSQLWFWGCLMATFAIIQFVKEGNQQHFLTLFIQNLRHLPAYLLVAYIFNDYVLIRQYKKQKYVLFTVSSLLLFYLGSAFDRLFTVYVYEPIFRAPPFEQESVVEILRDWEFLITGYFTPILLATFAMTLDRMIRARNESEKRILQLERDKNKAQLAALKSQIHPHFLFNTLNSLYALSLQKSDKAPAMVAALAELLDYMLYQCDDQVVPLEKELHVLDNYIELERLRYGDALDLSFSPKGQSERAVLTKQLQIAPLVLLSIVENAFKHGASQAIAMPKISIDISRNGSELCIIVGNSHHATDHKQNQDNERGIGVNNIKQQLELLYPDHSYTTKTTAGWYEVNLRINTQI
;
A
#
# COMPACT_ATOMS: atom_id res chain seq x y z
N MET A 1 -8.50 -5.90 -26.08
CA MET A 1 -9.22 -6.86 -25.20
C MET A 1 -8.35 -8.05 -24.76
N ALA A 2 -7.34 -8.45 -25.54
CA ALA A 2 -6.45 -9.58 -25.26
C ALA A 2 -5.45 -9.40 -24.08
N SER A 3 -5.19 -8.17 -23.61
CA SER A 3 -4.24 -7.90 -22.52
C SER A 3 -4.85 -7.96 -21.11
N ARG A 4 -6.19 -7.92 -20.96
CA ARG A 4 -6.85 -7.93 -19.65
C ARG A 4 -7.09 -9.32 -19.07
N LEU A 5 -7.08 -10.37 -19.89
CA LEU A 5 -7.26 -11.76 -19.44
C LEU A 5 -5.97 -12.40 -18.89
N ALA A 6 -4.81 -11.80 -19.16
CA ALA A 6 -3.53 -12.26 -18.61
C ALA A 6 -3.31 -11.84 -17.14
N ALA A 7 -4.09 -10.88 -16.64
CA ALA A 7 -3.95 -10.34 -15.29
C ALA A 7 -4.62 -11.21 -14.20
N TYR A 8 -5.50 -12.14 -14.58
CA TYR A 8 -5.99 -13.18 -13.67
C TYR A 8 -4.95 -14.32 -13.61
N ASN A 9 -3.90 -14.09 -12.84
CA ASN A 9 -3.03 -15.17 -12.38
C ASN A 9 -3.87 -16.08 -11.48
N LEU A 10 -4.52 -17.10 -12.07
CA LEU A 10 -5.00 -18.25 -11.32
C LEU A 10 -3.81 -18.79 -10.50
N PRO A 11 -3.99 -19.03 -9.21
CA PRO A 11 -2.88 -19.27 -8.30
C PRO A 11 -2.07 -20.47 -8.78
N SER A 12 -0.76 -20.28 -8.96
CA SER A 12 0.16 -21.42 -9.00
C SER A 12 0.08 -22.13 -7.64
N SER A 13 0.25 -23.45 -7.65
CA SER A 13 0.11 -24.38 -6.52
C SER A 13 1.05 -24.15 -5.31
N THR A 14 1.59 -22.95 -5.19
CA THR A 14 2.64 -22.54 -4.25
C THR A 14 2.22 -21.41 -3.32
N SER A 15 0.93 -21.04 -3.28
CA SER A 15 0.39 -20.36 -2.09
C SER A 15 0.32 -21.42 -0.99
N THR A 16 0.98 -21.15 0.13
CA THR A 16 1.08 -22.04 1.29
C THR A 16 -0.31 -22.46 1.75
N ASN A 17 -0.75 -23.62 1.27
CA ASN A 17 -1.99 -24.25 1.65
C ASN A 17 -1.93 -24.59 3.14
N ASN A 18 -2.42 -23.69 3.99
CA ASN A 18 -2.54 -23.97 5.40
C ASN A 18 -3.49 -25.17 5.54
N LEU A 19 -2.97 -26.31 6.02
CA LEU A 19 -3.72 -27.54 6.23
C LEU A 19 -5.01 -27.28 7.01
N LYS A 20 -4.99 -26.35 7.97
CA LYS A 20 -6.17 -25.91 8.73
C LYS A 20 -7.27 -25.33 7.84
N SER A 21 -6.91 -24.50 6.86
CA SER A 21 -7.87 -23.90 5.93
C SER A 21 -8.51 -24.94 5.02
N GLN A 22 -7.76 -25.96 4.60
CA GLN A 22 -8.29 -27.04 3.78
C GLN A 22 -9.24 -27.93 4.58
N LEU A 23 -8.88 -28.27 5.83
CA LEU A 23 -9.75 -29.02 6.74
C LEU A 23 -11.06 -28.26 7.00
N TRP A 24 -10.99 -26.94 7.23
CA TRP A 24 -12.19 -26.11 7.38
C TRP A 24 -13.05 -26.08 6.12
N PHE A 25 -12.44 -25.87 4.95
CA PHE A 25 -13.15 -25.84 3.67
C PHE A 25 -13.92 -27.16 3.43
N TRP A 26 -13.23 -28.30 3.50
CA TRP A 26 -13.84 -29.60 3.26
C TRP A 26 -14.85 -29.97 4.34
N GLY A 27 -14.58 -29.64 5.61
CA GLY A 27 -15.52 -29.85 6.71
C GLY A 27 -16.83 -29.07 6.54
N CYS A 28 -16.75 -27.78 6.21
CA CYS A 28 -17.93 -26.95 5.95
C CYS A 28 -18.69 -27.41 4.69
N LEU A 29 -17.98 -27.83 3.64
CA LEU A 29 -18.61 -28.34 2.43
C LEU A 29 -19.38 -29.65 2.69
N MET A 30 -18.77 -30.60 3.40
CA MET A 30 -19.45 -31.85 3.80
C MET A 30 -20.64 -31.58 4.70
N ALA A 31 -20.53 -30.62 5.64
CA ALA A 31 -21.64 -30.21 6.49
C ALA A 31 -22.80 -29.63 5.66
N THR A 32 -22.49 -28.87 4.61
CA THR A 32 -23.49 -28.31 3.71
C THR A 32 -24.24 -29.41 2.95
N PHE A 33 -23.54 -30.41 2.43
CA PHE A 33 -24.19 -31.57 1.79
C PHE A 33 -25.07 -32.35 2.76
N ALA A 34 -24.59 -32.58 3.98
CA ALA A 34 -25.38 -33.24 5.02
C ALA A 34 -26.63 -32.43 5.42
N ILE A 35 -26.55 -31.10 5.49
CA ILE A 35 -27.71 -30.23 5.73
C ILE A 35 -28.73 -30.33 4.59
N ILE A 36 -28.28 -30.28 3.33
CA ILE A 36 -29.15 -30.39 2.16
C ILE A 36 -29.90 -31.74 2.19
N GLN A 37 -29.20 -32.83 2.49
CA GLN A 37 -29.79 -34.15 2.61
C GLN A 37 -30.77 -34.25 3.79
N PHE A 38 -30.40 -33.72 4.96
CA PHE A 38 -31.24 -33.69 6.16
C PHE A 38 -32.59 -33.00 5.91
N VAL A 39 -32.56 -31.85 5.22
CA VAL A 39 -33.76 -31.12 4.82
C VAL A 39 -34.59 -31.90 3.80
N LYS A 40 -33.94 -32.54 2.81
CA LYS A 40 -34.62 -33.33 1.78
C LYS A 40 -35.33 -34.56 2.34
N GLU A 41 -34.75 -35.21 3.35
CA GLU A 41 -35.30 -36.40 4.01
C GLU A 41 -36.31 -36.07 5.12
N GLY A 42 -36.67 -34.79 5.31
CA GLY A 42 -37.67 -34.39 6.30
C GLY A 42 -37.24 -34.67 7.74
N ASN A 43 -35.95 -34.56 8.04
CA ASN A 43 -35.35 -34.76 9.37
C ASN A 43 -35.57 -36.16 9.98
N GLN A 44 -35.79 -37.19 9.16
CA GLN A 44 -35.99 -38.56 9.65
C GLN A 44 -34.72 -39.17 10.26
N GLN A 45 -33.53 -38.78 9.78
CA GLN A 45 -32.25 -39.21 10.33
C GLN A 45 -31.53 -38.09 11.07
N HIS A 46 -30.74 -38.42 12.09
CA HIS A 46 -29.89 -37.45 12.78
C HIS A 46 -28.81 -36.87 11.83
N PHE A 47 -28.59 -35.55 11.90
CA PHE A 47 -27.58 -34.85 11.11
C PHE A 47 -26.19 -35.50 11.17
N LEU A 48 -25.72 -35.90 12.36
CA LEU A 48 -24.39 -36.51 12.51
C LEU A 48 -24.26 -37.81 11.73
N THR A 49 -25.33 -38.61 11.66
CA THR A 49 -25.36 -39.85 10.88
C THR A 49 -25.21 -39.54 9.39
N LEU A 50 -25.96 -38.57 8.88
CA LEU A 50 -25.87 -38.12 7.48
C LEU A 50 -24.50 -37.52 7.16
N PHE A 51 -23.93 -36.75 8.09
CA PHE A 51 -22.59 -36.20 7.93
C PHE A 51 -21.53 -37.30 7.81
N ILE A 52 -21.55 -38.30 8.70
CA ILE A 52 -20.61 -39.43 8.66
C ILE A 52 -20.78 -40.24 7.38
N GLN A 53 -22.03 -40.51 6.96
CA GLN A 53 -22.30 -41.21 5.70
C GLN A 53 -21.73 -40.45 4.49
N ASN A 54 -21.86 -39.12 4.47
CA ASN A 54 -21.35 -38.30 3.38
C ASN A 54 -19.81 -38.27 3.29
N LEU A 55 -19.08 -38.57 4.38
CA LEU A 55 -17.62 -38.63 4.36
C LEU A 55 -17.07 -39.70 3.41
N ARG A 56 -17.86 -40.72 3.04
CA ARG A 56 -17.45 -41.74 2.07
C ARG A 56 -17.13 -41.16 0.70
N HIS A 57 -17.73 -40.02 0.34
CA HIS A 57 -17.55 -39.36 -0.95
C HIS A 57 -16.27 -38.50 -1.01
N LEU A 58 -15.69 -38.18 0.15
CA LEU A 58 -14.56 -37.28 0.27
C LEU A 58 -13.32 -37.70 -0.55
N PRO A 59 -12.92 -39.00 -0.62
CA PRO A 59 -11.77 -39.41 -1.42
C PRO A 59 -11.93 -39.09 -2.91
N ALA A 60 -13.11 -39.33 -3.47
CA ALA A 60 -13.39 -39.04 -4.88
C ALA A 60 -13.41 -37.52 -5.12
N TYR A 61 -14.03 -36.75 -4.21
CA TYR A 61 -14.13 -35.30 -4.34
C TYR A 61 -12.76 -34.64 -4.28
N LEU A 62 -11.90 -35.06 -3.36
CA LEU A 62 -10.52 -34.58 -3.28
C LEU A 62 -9.79 -34.89 -4.58
N LEU A 63 -9.79 -36.15 -5.01
CA LEU A 63 -9.07 -36.58 -6.21
C LEU A 63 -9.48 -35.76 -7.44
N VAL A 64 -10.78 -35.66 -7.71
CA VAL A 64 -11.30 -34.94 -8.88
C VAL A 64 -11.03 -33.45 -8.75
N ALA A 65 -11.31 -32.84 -7.59
CA ALA A 65 -11.17 -31.40 -7.42
C ALA A 65 -9.72 -30.94 -7.55
N TYR A 66 -8.75 -31.68 -6.99
CA TYR A 66 -7.32 -31.35 -7.12
C TYR A 66 -6.81 -31.58 -8.55
N ILE A 67 -7.13 -32.71 -9.19
CA ILE A 67 -6.71 -32.96 -10.58
C ILE A 67 -7.30 -31.90 -11.53
N PHE A 68 -8.58 -31.57 -11.35
CA PHE A 68 -9.24 -30.56 -12.16
C PHE A 68 -8.57 -29.19 -11.99
N ASN A 69 -8.42 -28.73 -10.74
CA ASN A 69 -7.89 -27.39 -10.47
C ASN A 69 -6.40 -27.25 -10.79
N ASP A 70 -5.56 -28.23 -10.43
CA ASP A 70 -4.11 -28.12 -10.58
C ASP A 70 -3.61 -28.51 -11.97
N TYR A 71 -4.31 -29.41 -12.66
CA TYR A 71 -3.88 -29.90 -13.98
C TYR A 71 -4.80 -29.43 -15.11
N VAL A 72 -6.08 -29.79 -15.09
CA VAL A 72 -6.98 -29.57 -16.25
C VAL A 72 -7.21 -28.08 -16.49
N LEU A 73 -7.59 -27.34 -15.45
CA LEU A 73 -7.88 -25.92 -15.52
C LEU A 73 -6.61 -25.12 -15.87
N ILE A 74 -5.52 -25.29 -15.11
CA ILE A 74 -4.31 -24.48 -15.28
C ILE A 74 -3.57 -24.82 -16.57
N ARG A 75 -3.45 -26.10 -16.97
CA ARG A 75 -2.60 -26.50 -18.10
C ARG A 75 -3.31 -26.44 -19.44
N GLN A 76 -4.60 -26.72 -19.50
CA GLN A 76 -5.32 -26.89 -20.76
C GLN A 76 -6.14 -25.65 -21.12
N TYR A 77 -6.91 -25.10 -20.18
CA TYR A 77 -7.71 -23.90 -20.40
C TYR A 77 -6.81 -22.67 -20.62
N LYS A 78 -5.74 -22.51 -19.83
CA LYS A 78 -4.77 -21.40 -19.98
C LYS A 78 -4.04 -21.44 -21.33
N LYS A 79 -3.83 -22.63 -21.91
CA LYS A 79 -3.20 -22.80 -23.23
C LYS A 79 -4.20 -22.75 -24.39
N GLN A 80 -5.45 -22.32 -24.14
CA GLN A 80 -6.53 -22.23 -25.12
C GLN A 80 -6.83 -23.56 -25.84
N LYS A 81 -6.50 -24.70 -25.22
CA LYS A 81 -6.78 -26.04 -25.75
C LYS A 81 -8.19 -26.47 -25.37
N TYR A 82 -9.20 -25.75 -25.84
CA TYR A 82 -10.59 -25.92 -25.37
C TYR A 82 -11.17 -27.32 -25.63
N VAL A 83 -10.89 -27.92 -26.78
CA VAL A 83 -11.37 -29.29 -27.09
C VAL A 83 -10.78 -30.32 -26.12
N LEU A 84 -9.47 -30.27 -25.90
CA LEU A 84 -8.79 -31.17 -24.95
C LEU A 84 -9.29 -30.94 -23.52
N PHE A 85 -9.52 -29.67 -23.15
CA PHE A 85 -10.07 -29.30 -21.85
C PHE A 85 -11.46 -29.91 -21.63
N THR A 86 -12.36 -29.78 -22.60
CA THR A 86 -13.73 -30.32 -22.50
C THR A 86 -13.70 -31.85 -22.40
N VAL A 87 -12.96 -32.53 -23.29
CA VAL A 87 -12.87 -34.00 -23.27
C VAL A 87 -12.24 -34.51 -21.98
N SER A 88 -11.13 -33.91 -21.54
CA SER A 88 -10.46 -34.29 -20.29
C SER A 88 -11.35 -34.06 -19.08
N SER A 89 -12.14 -32.98 -19.06
CA SER A 89 -13.04 -32.67 -17.96
C SER A 89 -14.18 -33.68 -17.88
N LEU A 90 -14.85 -33.96 -19.01
CA LEU A 90 -15.93 -34.96 -19.05
C LEU A 90 -15.43 -36.34 -18.61
N LEU A 91 -14.25 -36.74 -19.09
CA LEU A 91 -13.63 -38.00 -18.70
C LEU A 91 -13.28 -38.04 -17.21
N LEU A 92 -12.67 -36.97 -16.68
CA LEU A 92 -12.29 -36.88 -15.27
C LEU A 92 -13.51 -36.97 -14.35
N PHE A 93 -14.58 -36.25 -14.67
CA PHE A 93 -15.80 -36.26 -13.86
C PHE A 93 -16.52 -37.61 -13.92
N TYR A 94 -16.63 -38.22 -15.10
CA TYR A 94 -17.24 -39.54 -15.24
C TYR A 94 -16.45 -40.62 -14.49
N LEU A 95 -15.12 -40.66 -14.66
CA LEU A 95 -14.25 -41.60 -13.95
C LEU A 95 -14.26 -41.33 -12.43
N GLY A 96 -14.36 -40.08 -12.02
CA GLY A 96 -14.52 -39.68 -10.63
C GLY A 96 -15.81 -40.20 -10.00
N SER A 97 -16.94 -40.08 -10.71
CA SER A 97 -18.23 -40.63 -10.28
C SER A 97 -18.21 -42.16 -10.19
N ALA A 98 -17.63 -42.82 -11.19
CA ALA A 98 -17.46 -44.27 -11.16
C ALA A 98 -16.57 -44.71 -9.98
N PHE A 99 -15.46 -44.02 -9.74
CA PHE A 99 -14.58 -44.26 -8.60
C PHE A 99 -15.32 -44.10 -7.26
N ASP A 100 -16.14 -43.06 -7.12
CA ASP A 100 -16.93 -42.82 -5.91
C ASP A 100 -17.95 -43.96 -5.65
N ARG A 101 -18.63 -44.44 -6.70
CA ARG A 101 -19.54 -45.59 -6.58
C ARG A 101 -18.79 -46.87 -6.24
N LEU A 102 -17.66 -47.14 -6.90
CA LEU A 102 -16.82 -48.30 -6.62
C LEU A 102 -16.31 -48.28 -5.17
N PHE A 103 -15.86 -47.12 -4.69
CA PHE A 103 -15.46 -46.95 -3.30
C PHE A 103 -16.64 -47.21 -2.35
N THR A 104 -17.83 -46.73 -2.70
CA THR A 104 -19.03 -46.97 -1.90
C THR A 104 -19.38 -48.47 -1.83
N VAL A 105 -19.46 -49.18 -2.96
CA VAL A 105 -19.89 -50.58 -3.02
C VAL A 105 -18.86 -51.55 -2.44
N TYR A 106 -17.57 -51.33 -2.74
CA TYR A 106 -16.52 -52.30 -2.39
C TYR A 106 -15.77 -51.97 -1.08
N VAL A 107 -15.86 -50.73 -0.59
CA VAL A 107 -15.18 -50.32 0.65
C VAL A 107 -16.19 -49.94 1.72
N TYR A 108 -17.10 -49.02 1.43
CA TYR A 108 -18.02 -48.49 2.44
C TYR A 108 -19.10 -49.50 2.84
N GLU A 109 -19.84 -50.07 1.88
CA GLU A 109 -20.95 -50.98 2.17
C GLU A 109 -20.51 -52.23 2.98
N PRO A 110 -19.40 -52.92 2.67
CA PRO A 110 -18.96 -54.08 3.44
C PRO A 110 -18.58 -53.77 4.90
N ILE A 111 -18.17 -52.54 5.18
CA ILE A 111 -17.74 -52.12 6.52
C ILE A 111 -18.95 -51.66 7.36
N PHE A 112 -19.91 -50.99 6.73
CA PHE A 112 -20.96 -50.24 7.45
C PHE A 112 -22.39 -50.77 7.23
N ARG A 113 -22.64 -51.63 6.24
CA ARG A 113 -23.97 -52.20 5.94
C ARG A 113 -24.08 -53.64 6.44
N ALA A 114 -25.15 -53.96 7.16
CA ALA A 114 -25.42 -55.34 7.59
C ALA A 114 -25.90 -56.21 6.41
N PRO A 115 -25.41 -57.46 6.27
CA PRO A 115 -25.89 -58.39 5.25
C PRO A 115 -27.34 -58.83 5.52
N PRO A 116 -28.09 -59.27 4.48
CA PRO A 116 -27.66 -59.49 3.10
C PRO A 116 -27.75 -58.23 2.22
N PHE A 117 -26.78 -58.06 1.32
CA PHE A 117 -26.84 -57.08 0.24
C PHE A 117 -26.13 -57.65 -1.00
N GLU A 118 -26.66 -57.36 -2.19
CA GLU A 118 -26.02 -57.73 -3.45
C GLU A 118 -25.00 -56.65 -3.83
N GLN A 119 -23.80 -57.08 -4.24
CA GLN A 119 -22.76 -56.18 -4.72
C GLN A 119 -22.84 -56.05 -6.23
N GLU A 120 -23.03 -54.82 -6.71
CA GLU A 120 -22.95 -54.49 -8.13
C GLU A 120 -21.54 -54.80 -8.66
N SER A 121 -21.47 -55.51 -9.79
CA SER A 121 -20.21 -55.73 -10.48
C SER A 121 -19.63 -54.42 -11.04
N VAL A 122 -18.31 -54.38 -11.23
CA VAL A 122 -17.63 -53.20 -11.82
C VAL A 122 -18.22 -52.83 -13.19
N VAL A 123 -18.62 -53.82 -13.98
CA VAL A 123 -19.19 -53.59 -15.33
C VAL A 123 -20.59 -52.99 -15.24
N GLU A 124 -21.42 -53.42 -14.29
CA GLU A 124 -22.75 -52.86 -14.05
C GLU A 124 -22.65 -51.38 -13.64
N ILE A 125 -21.77 -51.07 -12.68
CA ILE A 125 -21.53 -49.70 -12.21
C ILE A 125 -21.11 -48.78 -13.37
N LEU A 126 -20.15 -49.22 -14.20
CA LEU A 126 -19.67 -48.40 -15.32
C LEU A 126 -20.74 -48.23 -16.41
N ARG A 127 -21.61 -49.23 -16.61
CA ARG A 127 -22.65 -49.18 -17.63
C ARG A 127 -23.85 -48.34 -17.21
N ASP A 128 -24.11 -48.22 -15.90
CA ASP A 128 -25.20 -47.41 -15.36
C ASP A 128 -24.84 -45.92 -15.30
N TRP A 129 -24.67 -45.34 -16.49
CA TRP A 129 -24.32 -43.93 -16.64
C TRP A 129 -25.40 -42.99 -16.10
N GLU A 130 -26.67 -43.39 -16.12
CA GLU A 130 -27.77 -42.58 -15.59
C GLU A 130 -27.66 -42.45 -14.06
N PHE A 131 -27.39 -43.56 -13.36
CA PHE A 131 -27.17 -43.54 -11.92
C PHE A 131 -25.89 -42.76 -11.54
N LEU A 132 -24.80 -42.92 -12.30
CA LEU A 132 -23.56 -42.16 -12.07
C LEU A 132 -23.77 -40.64 -12.26
N ILE A 133 -24.49 -40.22 -13.29
CA ILE A 133 -24.73 -38.80 -13.56
C ILE A 133 -25.69 -38.19 -12.52
N THR A 134 -26.79 -38.87 -12.21
CA THR A 134 -27.81 -38.32 -11.31
C THR A 134 -27.36 -38.36 -9.84
N GLY A 135 -26.68 -39.43 -9.41
CA GLY A 135 -26.30 -39.64 -8.02
C GLY A 135 -24.93 -39.07 -7.62
N TYR A 136 -23.93 -39.13 -8.51
CA TYR A 136 -22.53 -38.91 -8.14
C TYR A 136 -21.88 -37.71 -8.85
N PHE A 137 -22.27 -37.43 -10.10
CA PHE A 137 -21.67 -36.34 -10.86
C PHE A 137 -22.02 -34.95 -10.30
N THR A 138 -23.29 -34.70 -9.97
CA THR A 138 -23.70 -33.35 -9.54
C THR A 138 -22.99 -32.88 -8.25
N PRO A 139 -22.89 -33.70 -7.18
CA PRO A 139 -22.15 -33.32 -5.98
C PRO A 139 -20.63 -33.14 -6.22
N ILE A 140 -20.01 -34.01 -7.00
CA ILE A 140 -18.56 -33.93 -7.29
C ILE A 140 -18.24 -32.67 -8.11
N LEU A 141 -19.12 -32.31 -9.04
CA LEU A 141 -19.04 -31.09 -9.83
C LEU A 141 -19.13 -29.86 -8.92
N LEU A 142 -20.14 -29.83 -8.04
CA LEU A 142 -20.34 -28.73 -7.10
C LEU A 142 -19.16 -28.57 -6.14
N ALA A 143 -18.62 -29.67 -5.60
CA ALA A 143 -17.42 -29.65 -4.76
C ALA A 143 -16.20 -29.10 -5.50
N THR A 144 -16.00 -29.55 -6.74
CA THR A 144 -14.88 -29.11 -7.59
C THR A 144 -14.98 -27.62 -7.92
N PHE A 145 -16.17 -27.13 -8.29
CA PHE A 145 -16.39 -25.71 -8.56
C PHE A 145 -16.33 -24.85 -7.29
N ALA A 146 -16.83 -25.33 -6.15
CA ALA A 146 -16.70 -24.63 -4.87
C ALA A 146 -15.22 -24.41 -4.51
N MET A 147 -14.37 -25.44 -4.69
CA MET A 147 -12.92 -25.31 -4.49
C MET A 147 -12.28 -24.36 -5.50
N THR A 148 -12.74 -24.38 -6.75
CA THR A 148 -12.27 -23.46 -7.79
C THR A 148 -12.58 -22.01 -7.40
N LEU A 149 -13.81 -21.73 -6.95
CA LEU A 149 -14.24 -20.41 -6.50
C LEU A 149 -13.49 -19.94 -5.26
N ASP A 150 -13.33 -20.79 -4.24
CA ASP A 150 -12.56 -20.47 -3.04
C ASP A 150 -11.12 -20.07 -3.39
N ARG A 151 -10.45 -20.86 -4.25
CA ARG A 151 -9.09 -20.55 -4.73
C ARG A 151 -9.03 -19.25 -5.54
N MET A 152 -10.01 -18.99 -6.40
CA MET A 152 -10.08 -17.73 -7.16
C MET A 152 -10.25 -16.52 -6.26
N ILE A 153 -11.12 -16.60 -5.24
CA ILE A 153 -11.36 -15.52 -4.28
C ILE A 153 -10.09 -15.26 -3.46
N ARG A 154 -9.44 -16.32 -2.95
CA ARG A 154 -8.19 -16.19 -2.18
C ARG A 154 -7.08 -15.54 -3.02
N ALA A 155 -6.88 -16.03 -4.24
CA ALA A 155 -5.87 -15.48 -5.14
C ALA A 155 -6.12 -14.02 -5.48
N ARG A 156 -7.40 -13.64 -5.70
CA ARG A 156 -7.79 -12.25 -5.91
C ARG A 156 -7.44 -11.40 -4.69
N ASN A 157 -7.84 -11.82 -3.49
CA ASN A 157 -7.56 -11.09 -2.25
C ASN A 157 -6.05 -10.94 -1.99
N GLU A 158 -5.26 -11.98 -2.26
CA GLU A 158 -3.79 -11.92 -2.17
C GLU A 158 -3.19 -10.95 -3.19
N SER A 159 -3.70 -10.95 -4.43
CA SER A 159 -3.26 -10.02 -5.48
C SER A 159 -3.59 -8.57 -5.16
N GLU A 160 -4.79 -8.29 -4.64
CA GLU A 160 -5.21 -6.95 -4.24
C GLU A 160 -4.33 -6.42 -3.09
N LYS A 161 -4.05 -7.25 -2.08
CA LYS A 161 -3.10 -6.91 -1.01
C LYS A 161 -1.71 -6.58 -1.54
N ARG A 162 -1.22 -7.37 -2.51
CA ARG A 162 0.10 -7.15 -3.11
C ARG A 162 0.16 -5.85 -3.92
N ILE A 163 -0.92 -5.51 -4.65
CA ILE A 163 -1.02 -4.24 -5.38
C ILE A 163 -0.99 -3.06 -4.40
N LEU A 164 -1.80 -3.11 -3.34
CA LEU A 164 -1.82 -2.06 -2.31
C LEU A 164 -0.45 -1.89 -1.63
N GLN A 165 0.27 -2.98 -1.40
CA GLN A 165 1.63 -2.93 -0.85
C GLN A 165 2.60 -2.27 -1.83
N LEU A 166 2.56 -2.65 -3.11
CA LEU A 166 3.41 -2.04 -4.15
C LEU A 166 3.11 -0.55 -4.34
N GLU A 167 1.85 -0.12 -4.26
CA GLU A 167 1.48 1.29 -4.31
C GLU A 167 2.04 2.07 -3.11
N ARG A 168 1.96 1.50 -1.90
CA ARG A 168 2.58 2.09 -0.70
C ARG A 168 4.09 2.21 -0.83
N ASP A 169 4.76 1.16 -1.28
CA ASP A 169 6.22 1.15 -1.45
C ASP A 169 6.65 2.14 -2.53
N LYS A 170 5.88 2.26 -3.62
CA LYS A 170 6.09 3.27 -4.66
C LYS A 170 5.96 4.69 -4.09
N ASN A 171 4.90 4.99 -3.33
CA ASN A 171 4.70 6.31 -2.74
C ASN A 171 5.83 6.66 -1.76
N LYS A 172 6.29 5.69 -0.95
CA LYS A 172 7.46 5.85 -0.07
C LYS A 172 8.73 6.18 -0.86
N ALA A 173 8.99 5.46 -1.94
CA ALA A 173 10.17 5.70 -2.78
C ALA A 173 10.09 7.07 -3.48
N GLN A 174 8.91 7.47 -3.97
CA GLN A 174 8.71 8.80 -4.55
C GLN A 174 8.95 9.90 -3.52
N LEU A 175 8.41 9.75 -2.31
CA LEU A 175 8.63 10.69 -1.22
C LEU A 175 10.13 10.80 -0.85
N ALA A 176 10.84 9.67 -0.75
CA ALA A 176 12.28 9.67 -0.47
C ALA A 176 13.10 10.37 -1.57
N ALA A 177 12.74 10.16 -2.84
CA ALA A 177 13.37 10.83 -3.97
C ALA A 177 13.07 12.34 -4.00
N LEU A 178 11.87 12.76 -3.60
CA LEU A 178 11.52 14.18 -3.48
C LEU A 178 12.31 14.84 -2.34
N LYS A 179 12.41 14.19 -1.17
CA LYS A 179 13.23 14.67 -0.04
C LYS A 179 14.70 14.90 -0.43
N SER A 180 15.30 14.01 -1.22
CA SER A 180 16.72 14.13 -1.60
C SER A 180 17.03 15.26 -2.59
N GLN A 181 16.05 15.73 -3.37
CA GLN A 181 16.24 16.81 -4.34
C GLN A 181 16.24 18.21 -3.73
N ILE A 182 15.71 18.38 -2.51
CA ILE A 182 15.43 19.71 -1.95
C ILE A 182 16.70 20.37 -1.40
N HIS A 183 17.65 19.62 -0.84
CA HIS A 183 18.77 20.17 -0.05
C HIS A 183 20.17 20.38 -0.70
N PRO A 184 20.50 19.93 -1.93
CA PRO A 184 21.88 20.01 -2.41
C PRO A 184 22.43 21.44 -2.49
N HIS A 185 21.61 22.38 -2.94
CA HIS A 185 22.05 23.75 -3.18
C HIS A 185 22.37 24.49 -1.88
N PHE A 186 21.51 24.39 -0.87
CA PHE A 186 21.78 24.94 0.45
C PHE A 186 23.09 24.38 1.02
N LEU A 187 23.29 23.06 0.97
CA LEU A 187 24.51 22.42 1.48
C LEU A 187 25.77 22.96 0.81
N PHE A 188 25.79 23.07 -0.53
CA PHE A 188 26.93 23.63 -1.25
C PHE A 188 27.20 25.09 -0.85
N ASN A 189 26.17 25.92 -0.72
CA ASN A 189 26.35 27.32 -0.35
C ASN A 189 26.85 27.47 1.09
N THR A 190 26.31 26.69 2.02
CA THR A 190 26.72 26.71 3.43
C THR A 190 28.17 26.26 3.57
N LEU A 191 28.61 25.23 2.83
CA LEU A 191 30.02 24.82 2.79
C LEU A 191 30.93 25.92 2.21
N ASN A 192 30.50 26.62 1.16
CA ASN A 192 31.26 27.74 0.59
C ASN A 192 31.42 28.89 1.59
N SER A 193 30.36 29.24 2.32
CA SER A 193 30.43 30.25 3.38
C SER A 193 31.34 29.83 4.53
N LEU A 194 31.28 28.56 4.94
CA LEU A 194 32.18 28.01 5.94
C LEU A 194 33.63 28.07 5.46
N TYR A 195 33.91 27.76 4.20
CA TYR A 195 35.25 27.87 3.62
C TYR A 195 35.76 29.31 3.69
N ALA A 196 34.93 30.29 3.33
CA ALA A 196 35.27 31.71 3.41
C ALA A 196 35.57 32.16 4.85
N LEU A 197 34.72 31.79 5.82
CA LEU A 197 34.94 32.09 7.24
C LEU A 197 36.21 31.42 7.76
N SER A 198 36.50 30.20 7.30
CA SER A 198 37.71 29.45 7.66
C SER A 198 38.98 30.14 7.13
N LEU A 199 38.95 30.63 5.89
CA LEU A 199 40.05 31.44 5.32
C LEU A 199 40.28 32.73 6.10
N GLN A 200 39.20 33.35 6.58
CA GLN A 200 39.23 34.58 7.39
C GLN A 200 39.59 34.33 8.85
N LYS A 201 39.74 33.07 9.29
CA LYS A 201 39.93 32.70 10.71
C LYS A 201 38.86 33.31 11.62
N SER A 202 37.62 33.34 11.15
CA SER A 202 36.50 33.91 11.90
C SER A 202 36.10 33.01 13.06
N ASP A 203 35.87 33.62 14.23
CA ASP A 203 35.32 32.94 15.42
C ASP A 203 33.90 32.40 15.20
N LYS A 204 33.25 32.77 14.08
CA LYS A 204 31.93 32.25 13.67
C LYS A 204 32.00 30.87 13.00
N ALA A 205 33.16 30.45 12.52
CA ALA A 205 33.30 29.17 11.79
C ALA A 205 32.91 27.94 12.63
N PRO A 206 33.31 27.79 13.90
CA PRO A 206 32.90 26.66 14.73
C PRO A 206 31.39 26.56 14.93
N ALA A 207 30.70 27.69 15.14
CA ALA A 207 29.25 27.74 15.28
C ALA A 207 28.55 27.28 13.99
N MET A 208 29.05 27.72 12.83
CA MET A 208 28.53 27.29 11.53
C MET A 208 28.71 25.78 11.30
N VAL A 209 29.82 25.18 11.73
CA VAL A 209 30.03 23.74 11.66
C VAL A 209 29.04 22.99 12.54
N ALA A 210 28.84 23.44 13.78
CA ALA A 210 27.92 22.79 14.72
C ALA A 210 26.48 22.81 14.20
N ALA A 211 25.98 23.97 13.76
CA ALA A 211 24.64 24.10 13.21
C ALA A 211 24.45 23.27 11.92
N LEU A 212 25.47 23.20 11.06
CA LEU A 212 25.43 22.36 9.86
C LEU A 212 25.41 20.86 10.21
N ALA A 213 26.20 20.42 11.19
CA ALA A 213 26.24 19.03 11.63
C ALA A 213 24.89 18.59 12.22
N GLU A 214 24.25 19.43 13.02
CA GLU A 214 22.95 19.14 13.61
C GLU A 214 21.83 19.07 12.55
N LEU A 215 21.86 19.99 11.57
CA LEU A 215 20.92 19.96 10.45
C LEU A 215 21.09 18.68 9.60
N LEU A 216 22.34 18.26 9.34
CA LEU A 216 22.64 17.02 8.63
C LEU A 216 22.23 15.78 9.41
N ASP A 217 22.48 15.74 10.72
CA ASP A 217 22.04 14.63 11.58
C ASP A 217 20.53 14.44 11.51
N TYR A 218 19.79 15.55 11.57
CA TYR A 218 18.33 15.51 11.42
C TYR A 218 17.89 14.96 10.05
N MET A 219 18.48 15.46 8.96
CA MET A 219 18.16 15.05 7.58
C MET A 219 18.55 13.59 7.27
N LEU A 220 19.54 13.03 7.96
CA LEU A 220 20.06 11.69 7.66
C LEU A 220 19.46 10.61 8.56
N TYR A 221 19.13 10.92 9.80
CA TYR A 221 18.76 9.91 10.79
C TYR A 221 17.41 10.15 11.46
N GLN A 222 16.89 11.38 11.45
CA GLN A 222 15.70 11.73 12.24
C GLN A 222 14.44 11.99 11.40
N CYS A 223 14.51 11.83 10.07
CA CYS A 223 13.40 12.07 9.14
C CYS A 223 12.86 10.80 8.44
N ASP A 224 13.20 9.61 8.94
CA ASP A 224 12.74 8.32 8.41
C ASP A 224 11.27 8.01 8.75
N ASP A 225 10.76 8.61 9.83
CA ASP A 225 9.36 8.49 10.20
C ASP A 225 8.44 9.26 9.22
N GLN A 226 7.19 8.78 9.09
CA GLN A 226 6.18 9.48 8.29
C GLN A 226 5.85 10.86 8.89
N VAL A 227 5.89 10.97 10.22
CA VAL A 227 5.57 12.18 10.97
C VAL A 227 6.51 12.34 12.17
N VAL A 228 6.79 13.59 12.53
CA VAL A 228 7.64 13.99 13.66
C VAL A 228 6.93 15.06 14.49
N PRO A 229 7.27 15.24 15.77
CA PRO A 229 6.75 16.36 16.56
C PRO A 229 7.07 17.70 15.89
N LEU A 230 6.09 18.62 15.81
CA LEU A 230 6.29 19.96 15.25
C LEU A 230 7.43 20.72 15.95
N GLU A 231 7.65 20.46 17.24
CA GLU A 231 8.76 21.00 18.01
C GLU A 231 10.13 20.66 17.40
N LYS A 232 10.31 19.44 16.89
CA LYS A 232 11.56 19.05 16.22
C LYS A 232 11.76 19.82 14.92
N GLU A 233 10.72 19.97 14.11
CA GLU A 233 10.80 20.77 12.87
C GLU A 233 11.10 22.24 13.14
N LEU A 234 10.53 22.83 14.21
CA LEU A 234 10.84 24.20 14.60
C LEU A 234 12.30 24.34 15.06
N HIS A 235 12.82 23.37 15.80
CA HIS A 235 14.23 23.36 16.22
C HIS A 235 15.18 23.30 15.02
N VAL A 236 14.89 22.44 14.05
CA VAL A 236 15.65 22.34 12.80
C VAL A 236 15.57 23.65 12.01
N LEU A 237 14.40 24.28 12.01
CA LEU A 237 14.20 25.57 11.36
C LEU A 237 15.00 26.70 12.03
N ASP A 238 15.12 26.70 13.36
CA ASP A 238 15.97 27.65 14.09
C ASP A 238 17.44 27.52 13.65
N ASN A 239 17.96 26.30 13.60
CA ASN A 239 19.33 26.02 13.17
C ASN A 239 19.57 26.47 11.72
N TYR A 240 18.61 26.20 10.83
CA TYR A 240 18.66 26.66 9.45
C TYR A 240 18.69 28.19 9.35
N ILE A 241 17.81 28.86 10.10
CA ILE A 241 17.76 30.33 10.16
C ILE A 241 19.08 30.91 10.68
N GLU A 242 19.71 30.27 11.66
CA GLU A 242 21.01 30.70 12.18
C GLU A 242 22.11 30.58 11.12
N LEU A 243 22.16 29.48 10.38
CA LEU A 243 23.10 29.30 9.25
C LEU A 243 22.92 30.39 8.19
N GLU A 244 21.68 30.72 7.85
CA GLU A 244 21.35 31.77 6.90
C GLU A 244 21.71 33.17 7.43
N ARG A 245 21.49 33.45 8.71
CA ARG A 245 21.94 34.69 9.37
C ARG A 245 23.46 34.83 9.35
N LEU A 246 24.19 33.75 9.63
CA LEU A 246 25.65 33.74 9.55
C LEU A 246 26.14 34.01 8.13
N ARG A 247 25.42 33.52 7.11
CA ARG A 247 25.75 33.71 5.69
C ARG A 247 25.56 35.16 5.23
N TYR A 248 24.41 35.77 5.56
CA TYR A 248 24.08 37.12 5.10
C TYR A 248 24.58 38.24 6.02
N GLY A 249 24.95 37.91 7.26
CA GLY A 249 25.35 38.87 8.26
C GLY A 249 24.25 39.90 8.56
N ASP A 250 24.65 41.14 8.79
CA ASP A 250 23.74 42.22 9.22
C ASP A 250 22.83 42.76 8.10
N ALA A 251 22.99 42.29 6.86
CA ALA A 251 22.18 42.74 5.72
C ALA A 251 20.78 42.10 5.68
N LEU A 252 20.56 41.01 6.41
CA LEU A 252 19.29 40.25 6.41
C LEU A 252 18.31 40.80 7.46
N ASP A 253 17.16 41.27 7.00
CA ASP A 253 16.01 41.64 7.84
C ASP A 253 15.05 40.42 7.94
N LEU A 254 15.13 39.70 9.06
CA LEU A 254 14.36 38.47 9.29
C LEU A 254 13.38 38.62 10.46
N SER A 255 12.09 38.41 10.19
CA SER A 255 11.07 38.22 11.21
C SER A 255 10.61 36.75 11.27
N PHE A 256 10.79 36.10 12.42
CA PHE A 256 10.27 34.77 12.67
C PHE A 256 9.29 34.80 13.87
N SER A 257 8.11 34.22 13.69
CA SER A 257 7.05 34.06 14.68
C SER A 257 6.58 32.59 14.63
N PRO A 258 6.40 31.92 15.79
CA PRO A 258 6.42 32.43 17.17
C PRO A 258 7.83 32.61 17.75
N LYS A 259 8.00 33.62 18.62
CA LYS A 259 9.30 34.00 19.22
C LYS A 259 9.53 33.44 20.62
N GLY A 260 8.46 33.21 21.40
CA GLY A 260 8.57 32.80 22.80
C GLY A 260 8.44 31.28 23.02
N GLN A 261 9.14 30.75 24.03
CA GLN A 261 8.99 29.34 24.45
C GLN A 261 7.54 29.00 24.83
N SER A 262 6.83 29.90 25.52
CA SER A 262 5.43 29.69 25.90
C SER A 262 4.49 29.64 24.68
N GLU A 263 4.70 30.50 23.69
CA GLU A 263 3.93 30.51 22.43
C GLU A 263 4.19 29.23 21.63
N ARG A 264 5.47 28.81 21.55
CA ARG A 264 5.88 27.56 20.90
C ARG A 264 5.35 26.33 21.61
N ALA A 265 5.31 26.31 22.94
CA ALA A 265 4.76 25.19 23.71
C ALA A 265 3.25 25.02 23.44
N VAL A 266 2.51 26.13 23.32
CA VAL A 266 1.09 26.09 22.95
C VAL A 266 0.91 25.64 21.49
N LEU A 267 1.74 26.17 20.58
CA LEU A 267 1.73 25.81 19.17
C LEU A 267 1.95 24.30 18.99
N THR A 268 3.06 23.79 19.50
CA THR A 268 3.57 22.42 19.24
C THR A 268 2.84 21.31 19.99
N LYS A 269 2.03 21.63 21.01
CA LYS A 269 1.40 20.64 21.88
C LYS A 269 0.63 19.57 21.10
N GLN A 270 1.12 18.33 21.16
CA GLN A 270 0.53 17.14 20.53
C GLN A 270 0.36 17.27 19.01
N LEU A 271 1.14 18.15 18.34
CA LEU A 271 1.12 18.28 16.90
C LEU A 271 2.27 17.50 16.26
N GLN A 272 1.91 16.77 15.22
CA GLN A 272 2.84 16.06 14.36
C GLN A 272 2.76 16.62 12.95
N ILE A 273 3.89 16.63 12.27
CA ILE A 273 4.03 17.12 10.90
C ILE A 273 5.00 16.18 10.17
N ALA A 274 4.85 16.06 8.86
CA ALA A 274 5.82 15.36 8.04
C ALA A 274 7.16 16.13 8.08
N PRO A 275 8.28 15.43 8.23
CA PRO A 275 9.58 16.07 8.37
C PRO A 275 9.95 16.84 7.09
N LEU A 276 10.75 17.89 7.27
CA LEU A 276 11.33 18.78 6.27
C LEU A 276 10.32 19.68 5.53
N VAL A 277 9.03 19.67 5.88
CA VAL A 277 8.02 20.53 5.24
C VAL A 277 8.28 22.00 5.54
N LEU A 278 8.55 22.35 6.82
CA LEU A 278 8.83 23.74 7.18
C LEU A 278 10.12 24.22 6.52
N LEU A 279 11.15 23.38 6.60
CA LEU A 279 12.46 23.67 6.04
C LEU A 279 12.38 23.94 4.53
N SER A 280 11.64 23.12 3.77
CA SER A 280 11.53 23.25 2.32
C SER A 280 10.90 24.59 1.88
N ILE A 281 9.88 25.04 2.61
CA ILE A 281 9.17 26.30 2.29
C ILE A 281 10.04 27.50 2.64
N VAL A 282 10.72 27.45 3.78
CA VAL A 282 11.60 28.52 4.23
C VAL A 282 12.85 28.59 3.35
N GLU A 283 13.45 27.46 2.98
CA GLU A 283 14.57 27.39 2.04
C GLU A 283 14.21 28.06 0.70
N ASN A 284 13.01 27.81 0.19
CA ASN A 284 12.52 28.45 -1.03
C ASN A 284 12.48 29.98 -0.90
N ALA A 285 12.07 30.51 0.25
CA ALA A 285 12.04 31.95 0.51
C ALA A 285 13.45 32.56 0.57
N PHE A 286 14.42 31.89 1.20
CA PHE A 286 15.81 32.34 1.21
C PHE A 286 16.43 32.32 -0.19
N LYS A 287 16.19 31.25 -0.95
CA LYS A 287 16.71 31.08 -2.31
C LYS A 287 16.27 32.19 -3.26
N HIS A 288 15.00 32.58 -3.21
CA HIS A 288 14.44 33.61 -4.08
C HIS A 288 14.53 35.02 -3.50
N GLY A 289 14.53 35.13 -2.17
CA GLY A 289 14.43 36.38 -1.44
C GLY A 289 15.73 37.08 -1.11
N ALA A 290 16.82 36.33 -1.08
CA ALA A 290 18.14 36.81 -0.70
C ALA A 290 19.17 36.61 -1.81
N SER A 291 18.74 36.84 -3.05
CA SER A 291 19.66 36.88 -4.19
C SER A 291 20.63 38.05 -4.06
N GLN A 292 21.85 37.90 -4.61
CA GLN A 292 22.92 38.91 -4.55
C GLN A 292 22.53 40.29 -5.12
N ALA A 293 21.42 40.37 -5.85
CA ALA A 293 20.91 41.62 -6.42
C ALA A 293 20.08 42.46 -5.43
N ILE A 294 19.77 41.96 -4.23
CA ILE A 294 18.97 42.66 -3.22
C ILE A 294 19.91 43.14 -2.10
N ALA A 295 20.02 44.46 -1.92
CA ALA A 295 20.95 45.05 -0.96
C ALA A 295 20.60 44.77 0.52
N MET A 296 19.31 44.66 0.84
CA MET A 296 18.82 44.26 2.17
C MET A 296 17.66 43.26 2.02
N PRO A 297 17.96 41.96 1.95
CA PRO A 297 16.92 40.94 1.82
C PRO A 297 16.01 40.91 3.05
N LYS A 298 14.70 40.82 2.80
CA LYS A 298 13.68 40.72 3.84
C LYS A 298 13.00 39.37 3.78
N ILE A 299 12.89 38.70 4.91
CA ILE A 299 12.18 37.41 5.03
C ILE A 299 11.26 37.45 6.26
N SER A 300 10.02 37.03 6.08
CA SER A 300 9.05 36.87 7.15
C SER A 300 8.58 35.42 7.19
N ILE A 301 8.54 34.85 8.39
CA ILE A 301 8.06 33.49 8.66
C ILE A 301 7.09 33.61 9.83
N ASP A 302 5.82 33.25 9.61
CA ASP A 302 4.80 33.16 10.64
C ASP A 302 4.19 31.77 10.63
N ILE A 303 4.18 31.11 11.78
CA ILE A 303 3.61 29.79 11.98
C ILE A 303 2.57 29.89 13.09
N SER A 304 1.33 29.63 12.75
CA SER A 304 0.20 29.69 13.66
C SER A 304 -0.66 28.45 13.55
N ARG A 305 -1.50 28.21 14.57
CA ARG A 305 -2.36 27.03 14.66
C ARG A 305 -3.77 27.44 15.00
N ASN A 306 -4.73 26.78 14.36
CA ASN A 306 -6.14 26.80 14.75
C ASN A 306 -6.66 25.36 14.86
N GLY A 307 -6.81 24.84 16.07
CA GLY A 307 -7.27 23.45 16.27
C GLY A 307 -6.23 22.42 15.80
N SER A 308 -6.51 21.68 14.73
CA SER A 308 -5.56 20.77 14.07
C SER A 308 -5.02 21.32 12.74
N GLU A 309 -5.44 22.53 12.35
CA GLU A 309 -4.91 23.19 11.17
C GLU A 309 -3.66 24.00 11.55
N LEU A 310 -2.57 23.73 10.84
CA LEU A 310 -1.34 24.51 10.91
C LEU A 310 -1.32 25.46 9.71
N CYS A 311 -1.15 26.76 9.99
CA CYS A 311 -1.01 27.81 8.99
C CYS A 311 0.44 28.31 9.00
N ILE A 312 1.08 28.27 7.84
CA ILE A 312 2.47 28.67 7.63
C ILE A 312 2.47 29.74 6.56
N ILE A 313 2.92 30.93 6.91
CA ILE A 313 3.04 32.08 6.02
C ILE A 313 4.51 32.43 5.92
N VAL A 314 5.08 32.30 4.73
CA VAL A 314 6.47 32.65 4.47
C VAL A 314 6.52 33.66 3.34
N GLY A 315 7.12 34.81 3.60
CA GLY A 315 7.28 35.86 2.59
C GLY A 315 8.71 36.32 2.46
N ASN A 316 9.06 36.82 1.29
CA ASN A 316 10.37 37.35 0.97
C ASN A 316 10.32 38.54 0.03
N SER A 317 11.33 39.41 0.13
CA SER A 317 11.55 40.47 -0.86
C SER A 317 11.84 39.90 -2.24
N HIS A 318 11.38 40.56 -3.30
CA HIS A 318 11.64 40.17 -4.69
C HIS A 318 11.84 41.41 -5.58
N HIS A 319 12.51 41.29 -6.73
CA HIS A 319 12.76 42.43 -7.62
C HIS A 319 11.50 42.82 -8.40
N ALA A 320 11.21 44.13 -8.49
CA ALA A 320 10.05 44.65 -9.22
C ALA A 320 10.16 44.43 -10.76
N THR A 321 11.36 44.21 -11.29
CA THR A 321 11.61 44.01 -12.73
C THR A 321 11.37 42.58 -13.22
N ASP A 322 11.20 41.62 -12.32
CA ASP A 322 10.95 40.21 -12.66
C ASP A 322 9.50 39.95 -13.17
N HIS A 323 8.64 40.98 -13.13
CA HIS A 323 7.27 40.92 -13.66
C HIS A 323 7.17 40.50 -15.13
N LYS A 324 8.22 40.65 -15.95
CA LYS A 324 8.20 40.30 -17.38
C LYS A 324 8.60 38.85 -17.73
N GLN A 325 9.07 38.05 -16.77
CA GLN A 325 9.39 36.62 -16.99
C GLN A 325 8.45 35.64 -16.25
N ASN A 326 7.49 36.17 -15.48
CA ASN A 326 6.78 35.41 -14.45
C ASN A 326 5.54 34.60 -14.88
N GLN A 327 5.21 34.49 -16.18
CA GLN A 327 4.22 33.48 -16.61
C GLN A 327 4.82 32.09 -16.82
N ASP A 328 6.14 31.97 -17.03
CA ASP A 328 6.82 30.67 -17.15
C ASP A 328 7.58 30.24 -15.88
N ASN A 329 7.84 31.18 -14.95
CA ASN A 329 8.57 30.93 -13.70
C ASN A 329 7.71 30.33 -12.56
N GLU A 330 6.41 30.09 -12.76
CA GLU A 330 5.63 29.16 -11.92
C GLU A 330 6.21 27.72 -11.95
N ARG A 331 7.19 27.45 -12.82
CA ARG A 331 7.89 26.17 -13.02
C ARG A 331 9.23 26.06 -12.28
N GLY A 332 9.41 26.70 -11.14
CA GLY A 332 10.57 26.41 -10.28
C GLY A 332 10.53 24.95 -9.83
N ILE A 333 11.57 24.16 -10.12
CA ILE A 333 11.69 22.74 -9.72
C ILE A 333 11.39 22.57 -8.21
N GLY A 334 11.86 23.50 -7.38
CA GLY A 334 11.63 23.49 -5.93
C GLY A 334 10.16 23.63 -5.53
N VAL A 335 9.41 24.56 -6.12
CA VAL A 335 7.98 24.77 -5.81
C VAL A 335 7.14 23.59 -6.27
N ASN A 336 7.44 23.02 -7.45
CA ASN A 336 6.77 21.81 -7.94
C ASN A 336 7.06 20.60 -7.04
N ASN A 337 8.29 20.45 -6.55
CA ASN A 337 8.64 19.38 -5.63
C ASN A 337 7.91 19.52 -4.29
N ILE A 338 7.80 20.74 -3.75
CA ILE A 338 7.02 21.01 -2.52
C ILE A 338 5.55 20.66 -2.73
N LYS A 339 4.93 21.09 -3.84
CA LYS A 339 3.53 20.76 -4.14
C LYS A 339 3.30 19.25 -4.25
N GLN A 340 4.15 18.53 -4.99
CA GLN A 340 4.06 17.07 -5.11
C GLN A 340 4.27 16.36 -3.77
N GLN A 341 5.20 16.84 -2.94
CA GLN A 341 5.42 16.34 -1.60
C GLN A 341 4.17 16.55 -0.72
N LEU A 342 3.55 17.74 -0.77
CA LEU A 342 2.32 18.05 -0.04
C LEU A 342 1.13 17.21 -0.52
N GLU A 343 0.98 16.98 -1.83
CA GLU A 343 -0.07 16.09 -2.38
C GLU A 343 0.05 14.65 -1.86
N LEU A 344 1.27 14.15 -1.67
CA LEU A 344 1.51 12.80 -1.15
C LEU A 344 1.31 12.68 0.37
N LEU A 345 1.58 13.75 1.11
CA LEU A 345 1.59 13.74 2.59
C LEU A 345 0.30 14.27 3.21
N TYR A 346 -0.34 15.24 2.56
CA TYR A 346 -1.49 15.99 3.05
C TYR A 346 -2.53 16.15 1.94
N PRO A 347 -3.40 15.16 1.68
CA PRO A 347 -4.41 15.28 0.64
C PRO A 347 -5.30 16.53 0.79
N ASP A 348 -5.61 16.89 2.03
CA ASP A 348 -6.42 18.06 2.39
C ASP A 348 -5.52 19.25 2.78
N HIS A 349 -4.71 19.76 1.84
CA HIS A 349 -3.88 20.95 2.02
C HIS A 349 -4.29 22.11 1.11
N SER A 350 -3.89 23.32 1.47
CA SER A 350 -3.98 24.52 0.62
C SER A 350 -2.62 25.18 0.54
N TYR A 351 -2.05 25.24 -0.66
CA TYR A 351 -0.80 25.95 -0.95
C TYR A 351 -1.11 27.08 -1.94
N THR A 352 -1.01 28.33 -1.49
CA THR A 352 -1.28 29.51 -2.33
C THR A 352 -0.12 30.48 -2.31
N THR A 353 0.11 31.14 -3.43
CA THR A 353 1.22 32.09 -3.61
C THR A 353 0.66 33.45 -4.00
N LYS A 354 1.17 34.52 -3.39
CA LYS A 354 0.82 35.90 -3.71
C LYS A 354 2.08 36.66 -4.06
N THR A 355 2.05 37.39 -5.18
CA THR A 355 3.14 38.28 -5.57
C THR A 355 2.59 39.70 -5.64
N THR A 356 3.17 40.60 -4.88
CA THR A 356 2.92 42.05 -4.95
C THR A 356 4.22 42.77 -5.28
N ALA A 357 4.16 44.06 -5.59
CA ALA A 357 5.34 44.82 -5.97
C ALA A 357 6.40 44.77 -4.85
N GLY A 358 7.49 44.03 -5.10
CA GLY A 358 8.59 43.88 -4.15
C GLY A 358 8.45 42.75 -3.12
N TRP A 359 7.36 41.98 -3.12
CA TRP A 359 7.09 40.94 -2.12
C TRP A 359 6.47 39.69 -2.74
N TYR A 360 7.00 38.54 -2.36
CA TYR A 360 6.47 37.22 -2.69
C TYR A 360 6.10 36.50 -1.40
N GLU A 361 4.92 35.89 -1.35
CA GLU A 361 4.40 35.22 -0.16
C GLU A 361 3.81 33.86 -0.50
N VAL A 362 4.15 32.87 0.31
CA VAL A 362 3.59 31.52 0.31
C VAL A 362 2.71 31.38 1.55
N ASN A 363 1.48 30.93 1.34
CA ASN A 363 0.54 30.57 2.40
C ASN A 363 0.23 29.08 2.28
N LEU A 364 0.69 28.30 3.25
CA LEU A 364 0.37 26.88 3.38
C LEU A 364 -0.58 26.66 4.57
N ARG A 365 -1.66 25.93 4.33
CA ARG A 365 -2.51 25.36 5.38
C ARG A 365 -2.53 23.84 5.23
N ILE A 366 -2.24 23.15 6.33
CA ILE A 366 -2.27 21.69 6.40
C ILE A 366 -3.08 21.25 7.61
N ASN A 367 -3.85 20.18 7.45
CA ASN A 367 -4.43 19.47 8.58
C ASN A 367 -3.43 18.42 9.08
N THR A 368 -3.08 18.50 10.36
CA THR A 368 -2.06 17.63 10.97
C THR A 368 -2.63 16.33 11.55
N GLN A 369 -3.93 16.09 11.40
CA GLN A 369 -4.52 14.77 11.65
C GLN A 369 -4.28 13.89 10.42
N ILE A 370 -3.14 13.21 10.39
CA ILE A 370 -2.79 12.21 9.37
C ILE A 370 -3.36 10.85 9.74
#